data_AF-A0A0P9FUL6-F1
#
_entry.id   AF-A0A0P9FUL6-F1
#
_cell.length_a   1.000
_cell.length_b   1.000
_cell.length_c   1.000
_cell.angle_alpha   90.00
_cell.angle_beta   90.00
_cell.angle_gamma   90.00
#
_symmetry.space_group_name_H-M   'P 1'
#
loop_
_entity.id
_entity.type
_entity.pdbx_description
1 polymer ?
#
loop_
_entity_poly.entity_id
_entity_poly.type
_entity_poly.pdbx_seq_one_letter_code
_entity_poly.pdbx_strand_id
1 'polypeptide(L)' 'MSREAPVGLVIAEKFLGLLIILVGALLVYVTYTNPPTGPVSPFSGVFMAVGFALIALGIFLILAKAE' A
#
# COMPACT_ATOMS: atom_id res chain seq x y z
N MET A 1 -23.91 -20.68 -5.77
CA MET A 1 -23.62 -20.07 -7.09
C MET A 1 -22.46 -19.12 -6.89
N SER A 2 -21.25 -19.51 -7.28
CA SER A 2 -20.11 -18.58 -7.32
C SER A 2 -20.36 -17.69 -8.54
N ARG A 3 -20.73 -16.43 -8.30
CA ARG A 3 -20.83 -15.42 -9.34
C ARG A 3 -19.41 -14.94 -9.54
N GLU A 4 -18.79 -15.28 -10.68
CA GLU A 4 -17.51 -14.71 -11.07
C GLU A 4 -17.56 -13.19 -10.88
N ALA A 5 -16.58 -12.64 -10.15
CA ALA A 5 -16.46 -11.21 -9.97
C ALA A 5 -16.52 -10.49 -11.33
N PRO A 6 -17.27 -9.36 -11.44
CA PRO A 6 -17.28 -8.57 -12.65
C PRO A 6 -15.85 -8.20 -13.06
N VAL A 7 -15.50 -8.39 -14.33
CA VAL A 7 -14.13 -8.13 -14.86
C VAL A 7 -13.62 -6.74 -14.47
N GLY A 8 -14.51 -5.73 -14.46
CA GLY A 8 -14.17 -4.37 -14.03
C GLY A 8 -13.74 -4.26 -12.56
N LEU A 9 -14.32 -5.07 -11.67
CA LEU A 9 -13.92 -5.13 -10.26
C LEU A 9 -12.52 -5.72 -10.12
N VAL A 10 -12.23 -6.80 -10.86
CA VAL A 10 -10.90 -7.43 -10.87
C VAL A 10 -9.84 -6.43 -11.30
N ILE A 11 -10.09 -5.68 -12.39
CA ILE A 11 -9.17 -4.66 -12.89
C ILE A 11 -8.98 -3.53 -11.87
N ALA A 12 -10.08 -3.04 -11.27
CA ALA A 12 -10.03 -1.99 -10.26
C ALA A 12 -9.21 -2.41 -9.04
N GLU A 13 -9.35 -3.65 -8.58
CA GLU A 13 -8.58 -4.19 -7.45
C GLU A 13 -7.07 -4.22 -7.73
N LYS A 14 -6.66 -4.67 -8.93
CA LYS A 14 -5.23 -4.65 -9.32
C LYS A 14 -4.69 -3.24 -9.43
N PHE A 15 -5.45 -2.33 -10.03
CA PHE A 15 -5.06 -0.93 -10.14
C PHE A 15 -4.92 -0.27 -8.77
N LEU A 16 -5.86 -0.53 -7.85
CA LEU A 16 -5.79 -0.02 -6.48
C LEU A 16 -4.58 -0.61 -5.74
N GLY A 17 -4.28 -1.90 -5.94
CA GLY A 17 -3.08 -2.52 -5.39
C GLY A 17 -1.80 -1.82 -5.83
N LEU A 18 -1.67 -1.50 -7.13
CA LEU A 18 -0.53 -0.73 -7.67
C LEU A 18 -0.46 0.68 -7.07
N LEU A 19 -1.60 1.38 -6.95
CA LEU A 19 -1.65 2.71 -6.34
C LEU A 19 -1.17 2.67 -4.88
N ILE A 20 -1.63 1.67 -4.11
CA ILE A 20 -1.24 1.48 -2.71
C ILE A 20 0.26 1.20 -2.59
N ILE A 21 0.84 0.40 -3.48
CA ILE A 21 2.29 0.17 -3.53
C ILE A 21 3.03 1.49 -3.75
N LEU A 22 2.59 2.32 -4.71
CA LEU A 22 3.22 3.60 -4.99
C LEU A 22 3.17 4.54 -3.79
N VAL A 23 2.02 4.63 -3.11
CA VAL A 23 1.87 5.45 -1.90
C VAL A 23 2.77 4.92 -0.78
N GLY A 24 2.82 3.61 -0.56
CA GLY A 24 3.69 2.99 0.43
C GLY A 24 5.18 3.23 0.16
N ALA A 25 5.59 3.07 -1.10
CA ALA A 25 6.97 3.34 -1.54
C ALA A 25 7.35 4.81 -1.37
N LEU A 26 6.44 5.73 -1.71
CA LEU A 26 6.64 7.16 -1.49
C LEU A 26 6.77 7.48 0.00
N LEU A 27 5.93 6.89 0.86
CA LEU A 27 5.99 7.08 2.30
C LEU A 27 7.32 6.59 2.89
N VAL A 28 7.78 5.39 2.48
CA VAL A 28 9.11 4.85 2.87
C VAL A 28 10.20 5.80 2.40
N TYR A 29 10.19 6.20 1.14
CA TYR A 29 11.21 7.05 0.55
C TYR A 29 11.29 8.42 1.25
N VAL A 30 10.14 9.08 1.47
CA VAL A 30 10.08 10.38 2.13
C VAL A 30 10.51 10.26 3.59
N THR A 31 10.04 9.24 4.32
CA THR A 31 10.43 9.05 5.73
C THR A 31 11.93 8.77 5.86
N TYR A 32 12.53 8.05 4.90
CA TYR A 32 13.96 7.75 4.90
C TYR A 32 14.82 8.98 4.54
N THR A 33 14.43 9.71 3.50
CA THR A 33 15.20 10.85 2.97
C THR A 33 14.97 12.13 3.76
N ASN A 34 13.77 12.31 4.30
CA ASN A 34 13.31 13.49 5.02
C ASN A 34 12.53 13.05 6.27
N PRO A 35 13.21 12.47 7.27
CA PRO A 35 12.55 11.95 8.46
C PRO A 35 11.78 13.06 9.22
N PRO A 36 10.67 12.72 9.88
CA PRO A 36 9.87 13.68 10.63
C PRO A 36 10.69 14.36 11.74
N THR A 37 10.42 15.64 11.96
CA THR A 37 11.12 16.47 12.94
C THR A 37 10.18 16.99 14.02
N GLY A 38 10.74 17.53 15.11
CA GLY A 38 9.96 18.06 16.22
C GLY A 38 9.23 16.97 17.02
N PRO A 39 8.03 17.25 17.57
CA PRO A 39 7.30 16.32 18.44
C PRO A 39 6.97 14.96 17.82
N VAL A 40 6.95 14.88 16.48
CA VAL A 40 6.62 13.66 15.75
C VAL A 40 7.85 12.82 15.37
N SER A 41 9.06 13.31 15.64
CA SER A 41 10.30 12.62 15.31
C SER A 41 10.41 11.18 15.87
N PRO A 42 9.99 10.89 17.12
CA PRO A 42 10.02 9.53 17.66
C PRO A 42 9.17 8.52 16.87
N PHE A 43 8.18 8.98 16.11
CA PHE A 43 7.29 8.14 15.32
C PHE A 43 7.82 7.84 13.90
N SER A 44 9.03 8.27 13.54
CA SER A 44 9.64 7.96 12.24
C SER A 44 9.59 6.47 11.89
N GLY A 45 9.88 5.60 12.86
CA GLY A 45 9.78 4.15 12.68
C GLY A 45 8.36 3.66 12.37
N VAL A 46 7.33 4.31 12.91
CA VAL A 46 5.92 3.98 12.63
C VAL A 46 5.57 4.35 11.19
N PHE A 47 5.96 5.53 10.71
CA PHE A 47 5.74 5.91 9.31
C PHE A 47 6.42 4.94 8.34
N MET A 48 7.63 4.49 8.68
CA MET A 48 8.36 3.48 7.92
C MET A 48 7.60 2.14 7.88
N ALA A 49 7.16 1.65 9.04
CA ALA A 49 6.41 0.41 9.15
C ALA A 49 5.08 0.46 8.38
N VAL A 50 4.37 1.59 8.46
CA VAL A 50 3.12 1.82 7.71
C VAL A 50 3.40 1.80 6.21
N GLY A 51 4.48 2.43 5.74
CA GLY A 51 4.87 2.39 4.33
C GLY A 51 5.10 0.97 3.81
N PHE A 52 5.83 0.14 4.57
CA PHE A 52 6.00 -1.28 4.24
C PHE A 52 4.70 -2.08 4.32
N ALA A 53 3.84 -1.81 5.30
CA ALA A 53 2.53 -2.45 5.40
C ALA A 53 1.64 -2.12 4.20
N LEU A 54 1.67 -0.88 3.70
CA LEU A 54 0.98 -0.50 2.48
C LEU A 54 1.54 -1.24 1.27
N ILE A 55 2.87 -1.31 1.10
CA ILE A 55 3.48 -2.09 0.02
C ILE A 55 3.01 -3.55 0.08
N ALA A 56 3.05 -4.18 1.25
CA ALA A 56 2.59 -5.55 1.45
C ALA A 56 1.10 -5.72 1.10
N LEU A 57 0.25 -4.78 1.54
CA LEU A 57 -1.19 -4.79 1.22
C LEU A 57 -1.45 -4.63 -0.28
N GLY A 58 -0.74 -3.72 -0.94
CA GLY A 58 -0.90 -3.53 -2.39
C GLY A 58 -0.42 -4.75 -3.19
N ILE A 59 0.67 -5.40 -2.76
CA ILE A 59 1.09 -6.70 -3.32
C ILE A 59 0.01 -7.76 -3.10
N PHE A 60 -0.56 -7.83 -1.89
CA PHE A 60 -1.64 -8.74 -1.58
C PHE A 60 -2.83 -8.55 -2.52
N LEU A 61 -3.28 -7.31 -2.77
CA LEU A 61 -4.37 -7.03 -3.71
C LEU A 61 -4.03 -7.42 -5.15
N ILE A 62 -2.78 -7.27 -5.57
CA ILE A 62 -2.34 -7.71 -6.90
C ILE A 62 -2.34 -9.24 -7.01
N LEU A 63 -2.01 -9.95 -5.94
CA LEU A 63 -1.93 -11.42 -5.94
C LEU A 63 -3.25 -12.11 -5.59
N ALA A 64 -4.16 -11.43 -4.89
CA ALA A 64 -5.46 -11.97 -4.50
C ALA A 64 -6.24 -12.44 -5.74
N LYS A 65 -6.78 -13.65 -5.72
CA LYS A 65 -7.78 -14.04 -6.71
C LYS A 65 -9.08 -13.34 -6.35
N ALA A 66 -9.59 -12.51 -7.26
CA ALA A 66 -10.96 -12.06 -7.18
C ALA A 66 -11.86 -13.29 -7.46
N GLU A 67 -12.62 -13.72 -6.45
CA GLU A 67 -13.66 -14.74 -6.59
C GLU A 67 -14.96 -14.13 -7.12
#